data_AF-B2AYT6-F1
#
_entry.id   AF-B2AYT6-F1
#
_cell.length_a   1.000
_cell.length_b   1.000
_cell.length_c   1.000
_cell.angle_alpha   90.00
_cell.angle_beta   90.00
_cell.angle_gamma   90.00
#
_symmetry.space_group_name_H-M   'P 1'
#
loop_
_entity.id
_entity.type
_entity.pdbx_description
1 polymer ?
#
loop_
_entity_poly.entity_id
_entity_poly.type
_entity_poly.pdbx_seq_one_letter_code
_entity_poly.pdbx_strand_id
1 'polypeptide(L)'
;MWTLLCQTRLDRRLGGLVATNTWLPFAKNIEKILAGRGNASQDDRSDSDAFVESMTSAWITAPSRSLLSTPIFLGHGTDDAMVDVQLGREARYVLSKVGFRVEWKEYLGAELEGHWIKVPEEVDDITAFLKRFTVVGCVVSAFHDYCLGRDQRCTFLLKVFAMPYIRLMSKFQATFCAVQTIGPPINNPNMECTKDTTQDTGPDQLQQSVATGWATFLAAQHWSREVDALRRSLNEHIKQTSTQHELLSVAVVQSKPSSPVTEASLENHLESLRQEMMESMSQLSQKITSHEERTEHLRSLTSDDIKDVQEKYLSALGMVEYLQGELRDMRSDKVNTENKLTALERDTENKLTALGRQIAALLPPQTPLPDEAVSFLNQLVSRRAEVMRILSLPCHEEFTQLRQTHGERTPEQISIRPWAYLL
;
A
#
# COMPACT_ATOMS: atom_id res chain seq x y z
N MET A 1 1.83 -2.25 10.75
CA MET A 1 2.62 -2.75 11.90
C MET A 1 3.64 -1.73 12.41
N TRP A 2 4.49 -1.14 11.57
CA TRP A 2 5.46 -0.10 12.00
C TRP A 2 4.83 1.03 12.83
N THR A 3 3.68 1.57 12.40
CA THR A 3 2.95 2.60 13.16
C THR A 3 2.55 2.17 14.57
N LEU A 4 2.22 0.88 14.77
CA LEU A 4 1.91 0.34 16.10
C LEU A 4 3.14 0.40 17.01
N LEU A 5 4.32 0.11 16.46
CA LEU A 5 5.59 0.20 17.17
C LEU A 5 6.06 1.66 17.36
N CYS A 6 5.68 2.60 16.51
CA CYS A 6 6.07 4.00 16.67
C CYS A 6 5.14 4.80 17.59
N GLN A 7 4.15 4.16 18.22
CA GLN A 7 3.14 4.87 19.00
C GLN A 7 3.69 5.39 20.33
N THR A 8 3.55 6.69 20.55
CA THR A 8 3.95 7.38 21.80
C THR A 8 2.85 7.34 22.87
N ARG A 9 1.59 7.17 22.46
CA ARG A 9 0.44 7.01 23.36
C ARG A 9 0.28 5.55 23.77
N LEU A 10 1.05 5.16 24.77
CA LEU A 10 1.11 3.79 25.27
C LEU A 10 -0.05 3.45 26.22
N ASP A 11 -0.79 4.45 26.71
CA ASP A 11 -1.89 4.30 27.67
C ASP A 11 -3.14 3.64 27.07
N ARG A 12 -3.29 3.63 25.74
CA ARG A 12 -4.46 3.09 25.05
C ARG A 12 -4.12 1.86 24.22
N ARG A 13 -4.93 0.81 24.39
CA ARG A 13 -4.94 -0.35 23.50
C ARG A 13 -5.80 -0.10 22.27
N LEU A 14 -5.40 -0.63 21.12
CA LEU A 14 -6.29 -0.82 19.98
C LEU A 14 -7.22 -2.02 20.25
N GLY A 15 -8.40 -2.02 19.61
CA GLY A 15 -9.35 -3.14 19.68
C GLY A 15 -8.85 -4.42 19.01
N GLY A 16 -7.96 -4.29 18.03
CA GLY A 16 -7.26 -5.38 17.36
C GLY A 16 -6.52 -4.87 16.13
N LEU A 17 -5.53 -5.64 15.68
CA LEU A 17 -4.84 -5.44 14.41
C LEU A 17 -5.00 -6.70 13.56
N VAL A 18 -5.39 -6.53 12.29
CA VAL A 18 -5.40 -7.59 11.29
C VAL A 18 -4.47 -7.14 10.17
N ALA A 19 -3.55 -8.00 9.74
CA ALA A 19 -2.74 -7.77 8.56
C ALA A 19 -2.60 -9.06 7.75
N THR A 20 -2.65 -8.94 6.43
CA THR A 20 -2.58 -10.05 5.48
C THR A 20 -1.45 -9.79 4.49
N ASN A 21 -0.71 -10.83 4.08
CA ASN A 21 0.35 -10.77 3.06
C ASN A 21 1.32 -9.60 3.28
N THR A 22 1.77 -9.44 4.53
CA THR A 22 2.47 -8.24 4.99
C THR A 22 3.88 -8.55 5.48
N TRP A 23 4.69 -7.51 5.63
CA TRP A 23 6.03 -7.58 6.20
C TRP A 23 6.27 -6.43 7.17
N LEU A 24 7.25 -6.57 8.06
CA LEU A 24 7.62 -5.55 9.03
C LEU A 24 8.92 -4.85 8.61
N PRO A 25 8.87 -3.55 8.29
CA PRO A 25 10.08 -2.76 8.09
C PRO A 25 11.00 -2.81 9.30
N PHE A 26 12.30 -2.93 9.03
CA PHE A 26 13.36 -2.96 10.05
C PHE A 26 13.25 -4.12 11.06
N ALA A 27 12.61 -5.24 10.69
CA ALA A 27 12.47 -6.41 11.56
C ALA A 27 13.81 -6.84 12.19
N LYS A 28 14.88 -6.92 11.39
CA LYS A 28 16.24 -7.27 11.84
C LYS A 28 16.84 -6.25 12.81
N ASN A 29 16.67 -4.95 12.56
CA ASN A 29 17.15 -3.91 13.49
C ASN A 29 16.39 -3.98 14.81
N ILE A 30 15.06 -4.16 14.77
CA ILE A 30 14.24 -4.31 15.98
C ILE A 30 14.71 -5.55 16.75
N GLU A 31 14.92 -6.68 16.08
CA GLU A 31 15.44 -7.90 16.72
C GLU A 31 16.81 -7.67 17.36
N LYS A 32 17.74 -7.01 16.65
CA LYS A 32 19.07 -6.65 17.18
C LYS A 32 18.95 -5.79 18.43
N ILE A 33 18.08 -4.78 18.42
CA ILE A 33 17.83 -3.90 19.57
C ILE A 33 17.23 -4.68 20.75
N LEU A 34 16.30 -5.61 20.48
CA LEU A 34 15.72 -6.47 21.51
C LEU A 34 16.74 -7.46 22.10
N ALA A 35 17.67 -7.98 21.29
CA ALA A 35 18.74 -8.87 21.72
C ALA A 35 19.86 -8.13 22.50
N GLY A 36 20.17 -6.89 22.12
CA GLY A 36 21.20 -6.04 22.72
C GLY A 36 20.90 -5.53 24.13
N ARG A 37 19.71 -5.82 24.68
CA ARG A 37 19.31 -5.51 26.07
C ARG A 37 20.17 -6.20 27.15
N GLY A 38 21.24 -6.91 26.79
CA GLY A 38 22.08 -7.63 27.74
C GLY A 38 23.53 -7.93 27.35
N ASN A 39 24.26 -7.05 26.61
CA ASN A 39 25.75 -6.98 26.48
C ASN A 39 26.29 -6.80 25.03
N ALA A 40 25.87 -5.77 24.28
CA ALA A 40 26.55 -5.43 23.02
C ALA A 40 27.39 -4.16 23.17
N SER A 41 28.66 -4.24 22.77
CA SER A 41 29.59 -3.10 22.67
C SER A 41 29.04 -2.03 21.71
N GLN A 42 29.16 -0.78 22.11
CA GLN A 42 28.58 0.41 21.46
C GLN A 42 29.08 0.69 20.02
N ASP A 43 30.14 0.01 19.58
CA ASP A 43 30.91 0.34 18.37
C ASP A 43 30.35 -0.19 17.03
N ASP A 44 29.28 -1.00 17.02
CA ASP A 44 28.73 -1.61 15.78
C ASP A 44 27.26 -1.21 15.50
N ARG A 45 26.86 0.00 15.94
CA ARG A 45 25.53 0.55 15.69
C ARG A 45 25.53 1.34 14.37
N SER A 46 24.70 0.92 13.42
CA SER A 46 24.47 1.67 12.19
C SER A 46 23.53 2.86 12.43
N ASP A 47 23.54 3.82 11.50
CA ASP A 47 22.57 4.92 11.50
C ASP A 47 21.11 4.43 11.47
N SER A 48 20.86 3.30 10.80
CA SER A 48 19.55 2.66 10.78
C SER A 48 19.14 2.10 12.15
N ASP A 49 20.08 1.56 12.94
CA ASP A 49 19.80 1.11 14.30
C ASP A 49 19.41 2.31 15.20
N ALA A 50 20.16 3.41 15.10
CA ALA A 50 19.87 4.64 15.85
C ALA A 50 18.49 5.24 15.49
N PHE A 51 18.15 5.25 14.19
CA PHE A 51 16.84 5.69 13.73
C PHE A 51 15.71 4.81 14.29
N VAL A 52 15.84 3.48 14.18
CA VAL A 52 14.83 2.53 14.66
C VAL A 52 14.66 2.67 16.17
N GLU A 53 15.75 2.71 16.93
CA GLU A 53 15.72 2.89 18.38
C GLU A 53 15.06 4.22 18.78
N SER A 54 15.38 5.32 18.10
CA SER A 54 14.71 6.61 18.33
C SER A 54 13.20 6.51 18.13
N MET A 55 12.76 5.87 17.04
CA MET A 55 11.34 5.74 16.68
C MET A 55 10.57 4.79 17.61
N THR A 56 11.25 3.80 18.18
CA THR A 56 10.65 2.74 19.02
C THR A 56 10.95 2.89 20.50
N SER A 57 11.69 3.94 20.87
CA SER A 57 12.14 4.26 22.23
C SER A 57 11.04 4.20 23.28
N ALA A 58 9.82 4.66 22.95
CA ALA A 58 8.69 4.71 23.87
C ALA A 58 8.35 3.32 24.47
N TRP A 59 8.24 2.29 23.65
CA TRP A 59 7.93 0.94 24.14
C TRP A 59 9.18 0.11 24.42
N ILE A 60 10.34 0.45 23.85
CA ILE A 60 11.61 -0.16 24.25
C ILE A 60 11.95 0.21 25.71
N THR A 61 11.69 1.43 26.15
CA THR A 61 12.06 1.88 27.50
C THR A 61 10.98 1.58 28.53
N ALA A 62 9.70 1.72 28.16
CA ALA A 62 8.58 1.50 29.07
C ALA A 62 7.36 0.93 28.32
N PRO A 63 7.36 -0.37 27.96
CA PRO A 63 6.23 -0.96 27.25
C PRO A 63 4.99 -0.92 28.15
N SER A 64 3.97 -0.17 27.73
CA SER A 64 2.71 -0.16 28.46
C SER A 64 1.98 -1.48 28.26
N ARG A 65 1.54 -2.07 29.37
CA ARG A 65 0.65 -3.24 29.37
C ARG A 65 -0.64 -3.00 28.59
N SER A 66 -1.10 -1.75 28.48
CA SER A 66 -2.28 -1.40 27.70
C SER A 66 -2.01 -1.64 26.21
N LEU A 67 -0.94 -1.07 25.63
CA LEU A 67 -0.60 -1.27 24.22
C LEU A 67 -0.38 -2.75 23.87
N LEU A 68 0.42 -3.47 24.68
CA LEU A 68 0.73 -4.88 24.44
C LEU A 68 -0.49 -5.80 24.54
N SER A 69 -1.59 -5.34 25.16
CA SER A 69 -2.86 -6.06 25.19
C SER A 69 -3.64 -6.01 23.87
N THR A 70 -3.18 -5.24 22.88
CA THR A 70 -3.78 -5.26 21.54
C THR A 70 -3.60 -6.63 20.89
N PRO A 71 -4.69 -7.34 20.57
CA PRO A 71 -4.61 -8.61 19.86
C PRO A 71 -4.21 -8.37 18.41
N ILE A 72 -3.34 -9.23 17.86
CA ILE A 72 -2.87 -9.14 16.48
C ILE A 72 -3.19 -10.45 15.75
N PHE A 73 -3.77 -10.36 14.56
CA PHE A 73 -3.90 -11.44 13.59
C PHE A 73 -3.03 -11.14 12.38
N LEU A 74 -2.26 -12.14 11.96
CA LEU A 74 -1.44 -12.10 10.76
C LEU A 74 -1.78 -13.31 9.88
N GLY A 75 -2.15 -13.07 8.64
CA GLY A 75 -2.37 -14.08 7.60
C GLY A 75 -1.38 -13.91 6.45
N HIS A 76 -0.91 -15.01 5.84
CA HIS A 76 0.00 -14.91 4.69
C HIS A 76 -0.11 -16.12 3.74
N GLY A 77 -0.09 -15.89 2.43
CA GLY A 77 0.07 -16.93 1.42
C GLY A 77 1.46 -17.58 1.46
N THR A 78 1.54 -18.89 1.57
CA THR A 78 2.80 -19.66 1.47
C THR A 78 3.37 -19.66 0.07
N ASP A 79 2.51 -19.44 -0.92
CA ASP A 79 2.78 -19.32 -2.34
C ASP A 79 2.76 -17.86 -2.82
N ASP A 80 2.82 -16.87 -1.89
CA ASP A 80 2.86 -15.45 -2.22
C ASP A 80 4.10 -15.10 -3.04
N ALA A 81 3.89 -14.83 -4.33
CA ALA A 81 4.95 -14.48 -5.28
C ALA A 81 5.48 -13.04 -5.13
N MET A 82 4.74 -12.17 -4.42
CA MET A 82 5.04 -10.74 -4.31
C MET A 82 5.78 -10.41 -3.00
N VAL A 83 5.35 -11.03 -1.90
CA VAL A 83 5.95 -10.84 -0.57
C VAL A 83 6.22 -12.21 0.03
N ASP A 84 7.50 -12.58 0.09
CA ASP A 84 7.94 -13.86 0.66
C ASP A 84 7.35 -14.06 2.07
N VAL A 85 6.70 -15.21 2.29
CA VAL A 85 6.12 -15.64 3.56
C VAL A 85 7.12 -15.55 4.73
N GLN A 86 8.42 -15.67 4.47
CA GLN A 86 9.47 -15.52 5.49
C GLN A 86 9.48 -14.12 6.10
N LEU A 87 9.18 -13.07 5.33
CA LEU A 87 9.08 -11.71 5.86
C LEU A 87 7.90 -11.55 6.81
N GLY A 88 6.79 -12.23 6.53
CA GLY A 88 5.64 -12.30 7.43
C GLY A 88 5.96 -13.10 8.71
N ARG A 89 6.68 -14.21 8.58
CA ARG A 89 7.18 -15.00 9.73
C ARG A 89 8.16 -14.19 10.60
N GLU A 90 9.05 -13.41 10.01
CA GLU A 90 9.92 -12.45 10.71
C GLU A 90 9.09 -11.41 11.46
N ALA A 91 8.08 -10.81 10.80
CA ALA A 91 7.18 -9.85 11.44
C ALA A 91 6.46 -10.44 12.65
N ARG A 92 5.92 -11.67 12.51
CA ARG A 92 5.31 -12.42 13.62
C ARG A 92 6.29 -12.60 14.77
N TYR A 93 7.50 -13.05 14.46
CA TYR A 93 8.52 -13.32 15.46
C TYR A 93 8.88 -12.05 16.23
N VAL A 94 9.17 -10.95 15.54
CA VAL A 94 9.50 -9.66 16.16
C VAL A 94 8.36 -9.17 17.03
N LEU A 95 7.12 -9.11 16.52
CA LEU A 95 5.96 -8.66 17.31
C LEU A 95 5.72 -9.53 18.56
N SER A 96 5.97 -10.84 18.46
CA SER A 96 5.89 -11.75 19.60
C SER A 96 6.99 -11.47 20.63
N LYS A 97 8.22 -11.19 20.17
CA LYS A 97 9.35 -10.81 21.06
C LYS A 97 9.13 -9.47 21.75
N VAL A 98 8.44 -8.53 21.11
CA VAL A 98 8.00 -7.28 21.72
C VAL A 98 6.98 -7.53 22.85
N GLY A 99 6.24 -8.64 22.79
CA GLY A 99 5.27 -9.05 23.82
C GLY A 99 3.82 -8.92 23.39
N PHE A 100 3.53 -8.68 22.10
CA PHE A 100 2.17 -8.73 21.59
C PHE A 100 1.66 -10.17 21.53
N ARG A 101 0.33 -10.33 21.69
CA ARG A 101 -0.34 -11.60 21.41
C ARG A 101 -0.66 -11.69 19.92
N VAL A 102 0.16 -12.44 19.20
CA VAL A 102 0.04 -12.63 17.74
C VAL A 102 -0.55 -13.99 17.40
N GLU A 103 -1.66 -14.00 16.69
CA GLU A 103 -2.21 -15.16 15.99
C GLU A 103 -1.69 -15.15 14.55
N TRP A 104 -1.12 -16.25 14.09
CA TRP A 104 -0.50 -16.37 12.77
C TRP A 104 -1.08 -17.56 12.03
N LYS A 105 -1.47 -17.33 10.78
CA LYS A 105 -1.98 -18.36 9.88
C LYS A 105 -1.36 -18.22 8.50
N GLU A 106 -1.14 -19.37 7.89
CA GLU A 106 -0.58 -19.51 6.56
C GLU A 106 -1.58 -20.20 5.66
N TYR A 107 -1.67 -19.77 4.41
CA TYR A 107 -2.63 -20.26 3.44
C TYR A 107 -1.90 -20.70 2.16
N LEU A 108 -2.49 -21.63 1.42
CA LEU A 108 -1.97 -22.07 0.12
C LEU A 108 -3.05 -21.88 -0.93
N GLY A 109 -2.67 -21.44 -2.13
CA GLY A 109 -3.57 -21.30 -3.26
C GLY A 109 -4.52 -20.13 -3.09
N ALA A 110 -4.04 -19.02 -2.52
CA ALA A 110 -4.80 -17.77 -2.57
C ALA A 110 -4.73 -17.19 -4.00
N GLU A 111 -5.73 -16.40 -4.36
CA GLU A 111 -5.74 -15.70 -5.65
C GLU A 111 -4.53 -14.75 -5.76
N LEU A 112 -4.26 -14.29 -6.99
CA LEU A 112 -3.09 -13.44 -7.30
C LEU A 112 -1.77 -14.07 -6.82
N GLU A 113 -1.56 -15.33 -7.17
CA GLU A 113 -0.32 -16.06 -6.85
C GLU A 113 0.01 -15.97 -5.36
N GLY A 114 -0.97 -16.31 -4.50
CA GLY A 114 -0.79 -16.28 -3.05
C GLY A 114 -0.87 -14.90 -2.39
N HIS A 115 -0.82 -13.79 -3.14
CA HIS A 115 -0.77 -12.43 -2.57
C HIS A 115 -2.15 -11.85 -2.20
N TRP A 116 -3.25 -12.51 -2.59
CA TRP A 116 -4.59 -12.10 -2.16
C TRP A 116 -5.02 -12.76 -0.85
N ILE A 117 -6.15 -12.32 -0.30
CA ILE A 117 -6.76 -12.95 0.87
C ILE A 117 -7.33 -14.31 0.45
N LYS A 118 -7.01 -15.38 1.19
CA LYS A 118 -7.52 -16.71 0.89
C LYS A 118 -9.00 -16.84 1.26
N VAL A 119 -9.86 -16.99 0.27
CA VAL A 119 -11.31 -17.22 0.46
C VAL A 119 -11.63 -18.71 0.31
N PRO A 120 -12.48 -19.29 1.18
CA PRO A 120 -13.12 -18.69 2.36
C PRO A 120 -12.27 -18.65 3.65
N GLU A 121 -11.18 -19.41 3.71
CA GLU A 121 -10.50 -19.81 4.95
C GLU A 121 -9.96 -18.63 5.77
N GLU A 122 -9.22 -17.71 5.14
CA GLU A 122 -8.63 -16.56 5.83
C GLU A 122 -9.69 -15.55 6.28
N VAL A 123 -10.76 -15.38 5.50
CA VAL A 123 -11.89 -14.51 5.86
C VAL A 123 -12.63 -15.06 7.08
N ASP A 124 -12.86 -16.36 7.14
CA ASP A 124 -13.50 -17.03 8.28
C ASP A 124 -12.63 -16.90 9.54
N ASP A 125 -11.32 -17.02 9.39
CA ASP A 125 -10.37 -16.88 10.48
C ASP A 125 -10.26 -15.45 11.01
N ILE A 126 -10.22 -14.45 10.13
CA ILE A 126 -10.31 -13.04 10.51
C ILE A 126 -11.64 -12.76 11.23
N THR A 127 -12.74 -13.30 10.70
CA THR A 127 -14.07 -13.16 11.31
C THR A 127 -14.11 -13.76 12.71
N ALA A 128 -13.57 -14.98 12.88
CA ALA A 128 -13.48 -15.64 14.17
C ALA A 128 -12.58 -14.87 15.15
N PHE A 129 -11.45 -14.34 14.66
CA PHE A 129 -10.57 -13.47 15.44
C PHE A 129 -11.30 -12.23 15.94
N LEU A 130 -11.96 -11.48 15.06
CA LEU A 130 -12.67 -10.26 15.42
C LEU A 130 -13.82 -10.54 16.40
N LYS A 131 -14.57 -11.64 16.25
CA LYS A 131 -15.63 -12.03 17.19
C LYS A 131 -15.12 -12.25 18.62
N ARG A 132 -13.88 -12.72 18.79
CA ARG A 132 -13.30 -12.93 20.13
C ARG A 132 -13.00 -11.62 20.87
N PHE A 133 -12.75 -10.53 20.13
CA PHE A 133 -12.26 -9.27 20.69
C PHE A 133 -13.24 -8.10 20.52
N THR A 134 -14.32 -8.29 19.77
CA THR A 134 -15.45 -7.34 19.69
C THR A 134 -16.55 -7.76 20.67
N VAL A 135 -16.95 -6.83 21.55
CA VAL A 135 -18.17 -7.00 22.34
C VAL A 135 -19.36 -6.89 21.37
N VAL A 136 -20.17 -7.94 21.33
CA VAL A 136 -21.17 -8.28 20.30
C VAL A 136 -22.15 -7.13 20.00
N GLY A 137 -22.46 -6.95 18.71
CA GLY A 137 -23.54 -6.07 18.24
C GLY A 137 -23.77 -6.13 16.73
N CYS A 138 -23.03 -5.36 15.93
CA CYS A 138 -23.44 -5.07 14.53
C CYS A 138 -22.35 -5.15 13.45
N VAL A 139 -21.05 -5.26 13.78
CA VAL A 139 -19.99 -4.98 12.77
C VAL A 139 -19.56 -6.23 11.97
N VAL A 140 -19.70 -7.43 12.53
CA VAL A 140 -19.05 -8.63 11.97
C VAL A 140 -19.82 -9.24 10.78
N SER A 141 -21.15 -9.19 10.75
CA SER A 141 -21.89 -9.72 9.58
C SER A 141 -21.63 -8.91 8.31
N ALA A 142 -21.49 -7.59 8.45
CA ALA A 142 -21.27 -6.68 7.32
C ALA A 142 -19.94 -6.91 6.57
N PHE A 143 -18.88 -7.32 7.27
CA PHE A 143 -17.58 -7.63 6.64
C PHE A 143 -17.62 -8.97 5.92
N HIS A 144 -18.17 -10.01 6.56
CA HIS A 144 -18.34 -11.33 5.99
C HIS A 144 -19.23 -11.32 4.73
N ASP A 145 -20.35 -10.60 4.78
CA ASP A 145 -21.29 -10.53 3.65
C ASP A 145 -20.77 -9.66 2.50
N TYR A 146 -19.90 -8.67 2.77
CA TYR A 146 -19.20 -7.90 1.73
C TYR A 146 -18.16 -8.74 0.99
N CYS A 147 -17.30 -9.47 1.71
CA CYS A 147 -16.25 -10.30 1.11
C CYS A 147 -16.83 -11.47 0.29
N LEU A 148 -17.99 -12.00 0.68
CA LEU A 148 -18.69 -13.06 -0.06
C LEU A 148 -19.63 -12.54 -1.16
N GLY A 149 -19.73 -11.22 -1.35
CA GLY A 149 -20.59 -10.61 -2.38
C GLY A 149 -22.09 -10.77 -2.14
N ARG A 150 -22.53 -10.97 -0.88
CA ARG A 150 -23.90 -11.36 -0.54
C ARG A 150 -24.83 -10.20 -0.14
N ASP A 151 -24.35 -8.98 0.12
CA ASP A 151 -25.22 -7.83 0.45
C ASP A 151 -24.69 -6.45 -0.03
N GLN A 152 -25.46 -5.76 -0.87
CA GLN A 152 -25.17 -4.41 -1.37
C GLN A 152 -25.46 -3.28 -0.35
N ARG A 153 -26.12 -3.58 0.77
CA ARG A 153 -26.45 -2.56 1.81
C ARG A 153 -25.28 -2.20 2.72
N CYS A 154 -24.24 -3.05 2.80
CA CYS A 154 -23.06 -2.83 3.65
C CYS A 154 -22.09 -1.75 3.12
N THR A 155 -22.32 -1.27 1.90
CA THR A 155 -21.52 -0.21 1.25
C THR A 155 -21.52 1.13 2.00
N PHE A 156 -22.45 1.36 2.92
CA PHE A 156 -22.62 2.65 3.60
C PHE A 156 -21.70 2.82 4.82
N LEU A 157 -21.45 1.77 5.62
CA LEU A 157 -20.68 1.89 6.88
C LEU A 157 -19.15 1.90 6.66
N LEU A 158 -18.63 1.21 5.64
CA LEU A 158 -17.21 1.28 5.27
C LEU A 158 -16.81 2.60 4.59
N LYS A 159 -17.76 3.33 3.98
CA LYS A 159 -17.51 4.63 3.33
C LYS A 159 -17.19 5.75 4.32
N VAL A 160 -17.66 5.67 5.57
CA VAL A 160 -17.59 6.79 6.52
C VAL A 160 -16.29 6.79 7.36
N PHE A 161 -15.70 5.62 7.65
CA PHE A 161 -14.57 5.54 8.61
C PHE A 161 -13.24 4.98 8.09
N ALA A 162 -13.20 4.30 6.93
CA ALA A 162 -11.96 3.63 6.47
C ALA A 162 -11.55 3.98 5.02
N MET A 163 -12.46 4.53 4.21
CA MET A 163 -12.25 4.72 2.77
C MET A 163 -11.16 5.74 2.37
N PRO A 164 -10.89 6.85 3.07
CA PRO A 164 -9.84 7.77 2.65
C PRO A 164 -8.43 7.16 2.75
N TYR A 165 -8.18 6.36 3.80
CA TYR A 165 -6.84 5.82 4.09
C TYR A 165 -6.57 4.48 3.37
N ILE A 166 -7.58 3.61 3.25
CA ILE A 166 -7.43 2.30 2.58
C ILE A 166 -7.42 2.46 1.04
N ARG A 167 -8.18 3.40 0.46
CA ARG A 167 -8.04 3.73 -0.98
C ARG A 167 -6.71 4.39 -1.29
N LEU A 168 -6.15 5.18 -0.39
CA LEU A 168 -4.83 5.80 -0.61
C LEU A 168 -3.72 4.75 -0.57
N MET A 169 -3.73 3.84 0.41
CA MET A 169 -2.69 2.81 0.57
C MET A 169 -2.83 1.63 -0.42
N SER A 170 -4.04 1.13 -0.72
CA SER A 170 -4.22 0.06 -1.71
C SER A 170 -3.90 0.52 -3.13
N LYS A 171 -4.17 1.79 -3.46
CA LYS A 171 -3.79 2.35 -4.75
C LYS A 171 -2.30 2.68 -4.83
N PHE A 172 -1.65 3.09 -3.73
CA PHE A 172 -0.20 3.24 -3.67
C PHE A 172 0.53 1.90 -3.91
N GLN A 173 0.03 0.81 -3.34
CA GLN A 173 0.61 -0.53 -3.50
C GLN A 173 0.33 -1.15 -4.88
N ALA A 174 -0.85 -0.93 -5.46
CA ALA A 174 -1.17 -1.36 -6.82
C ALA A 174 -0.36 -0.61 -7.89
N THR A 175 -0.12 0.70 -7.70
CA THR A 175 0.73 1.49 -8.61
C THR A 175 2.21 1.12 -8.46
N PHE A 176 2.69 0.78 -7.26
CA PHE A 176 4.07 0.30 -7.06
C PHE A 176 4.32 -1.06 -7.74
N CYS A 177 3.35 -1.99 -7.67
CA CYS A 177 3.44 -3.30 -8.35
C CYS A 177 3.34 -3.19 -9.88
N ALA A 178 2.50 -2.29 -10.41
CA ALA A 178 2.35 -2.07 -11.85
C ALA A 178 3.61 -1.46 -12.50
N VAL A 179 4.38 -0.66 -11.76
CA VAL A 179 5.64 -0.10 -12.28
C VAL A 179 6.78 -1.13 -12.27
N GLN A 180 6.80 -2.08 -11.34
CA GLN A 180 7.84 -3.13 -11.31
C GLN A 180 7.64 -4.25 -12.36
N THR A 181 6.42 -4.40 -12.91
CA THR A 181 6.09 -5.47 -13.87
C THR A 181 6.32 -5.10 -15.35
N ILE A 182 6.86 -3.91 -15.64
CA ILE A 182 7.10 -3.42 -17.03
C ILE A 182 8.59 -3.45 -17.45
N GLY A 183 9.51 -3.95 -16.62
CA GLY A 183 10.93 -4.05 -17.00
C GLY A 183 11.36 -5.47 -17.45
N PRO A 184 11.88 -5.67 -18.67
CA PRO A 184 12.55 -6.93 -19.03
C PRO A 184 13.97 -7.00 -18.41
N PRO A 185 14.53 -8.21 -18.22
CA PRO A 185 15.93 -8.35 -17.80
C PRO A 185 16.87 -7.98 -18.96
N ILE A 186 17.65 -6.92 -18.79
CA ILE A 186 18.65 -6.48 -19.76
C ILE A 186 19.86 -7.41 -19.70
N ASN A 187 20.02 -8.25 -20.72
CA ASN A 187 21.26 -8.96 -21.03
C ASN A 187 21.45 -9.02 -22.56
N ASN A 188 21.92 -7.94 -23.18
CA ASN A 188 22.72 -8.04 -24.41
C ASN A 188 23.48 -6.72 -24.71
N PRO A 189 24.82 -6.72 -24.75
CA PRO A 189 25.60 -5.57 -25.18
C PRO A 189 25.90 -5.72 -26.68
N ASN A 190 25.13 -5.04 -27.54
CA ASN A 190 25.56 -4.51 -28.85
C ASN A 190 24.33 -4.17 -29.69
N MET A 191 23.89 -2.91 -29.66
CA MET A 191 23.12 -2.34 -30.77
C MET A 191 23.30 -0.81 -30.76
N GLU A 192 24.01 -0.31 -31.76
CA GLU A 192 24.15 1.12 -32.05
C GLU A 192 22.78 1.70 -32.43
N CYS A 193 22.36 2.75 -31.70
CA CYS A 193 21.08 3.40 -31.90
C CYS A 193 21.27 4.75 -32.62
N THR A 194 20.65 4.87 -33.79
CA THR A 194 20.44 6.13 -34.50
C THR A 194 19.41 6.98 -33.76
N LYS A 195 19.78 8.23 -33.52
CA LYS A 195 18.97 9.24 -32.82
C LYS A 195 17.71 9.60 -33.63
N ASP A 196 16.55 9.37 -33.05
CA ASP A 196 15.35 10.16 -33.35
C ASP A 196 14.69 10.62 -32.04
N THR A 197 14.23 11.87 -32.06
CA THR A 197 13.92 12.65 -30.87
C THR A 197 12.41 12.70 -30.69
N THR A 198 11.84 11.76 -29.93
CA THR A 198 10.49 11.88 -29.37
C THR A 198 10.56 11.59 -27.88
N GLN A 199 10.16 12.58 -27.07
CA GLN A 199 10.13 12.50 -25.60
C GLN A 199 9.13 11.45 -25.15
N ASP A 200 9.64 10.27 -24.83
CA ASP A 200 8.91 9.23 -24.14
C ASP A 200 8.82 9.60 -22.64
N THR A 201 7.61 9.82 -22.13
CA THR A 201 7.35 10.15 -20.72
C THR A 201 7.15 8.86 -19.94
N GLY A 202 8.25 8.14 -19.72
CA GLY A 202 8.25 6.84 -19.07
C GLY A 202 7.84 6.86 -17.57
N PRO A 203 7.49 5.69 -17.01
CA PRO A 203 7.11 5.49 -15.60
C PRO A 203 8.19 5.96 -14.59
N ASP A 204 9.44 6.09 -15.05
CA ASP A 204 10.56 6.62 -14.28
C ASP A 204 10.30 8.05 -13.78
N GLN A 205 9.58 8.88 -14.54
CA GLN A 205 9.33 10.27 -14.16
C GLN A 205 8.37 10.37 -12.95
N LEU A 206 7.38 9.47 -12.85
CA LEU A 206 6.47 9.42 -11.71
C LEU A 206 7.17 8.88 -10.47
N GLN A 207 7.97 7.80 -10.60
CA GLN A 207 8.76 7.28 -9.49
C GLN A 207 9.77 8.33 -8.98
N GLN A 208 10.44 9.03 -9.89
CA GLN A 208 11.37 10.09 -9.54
C GLN A 208 10.65 11.27 -8.88
N SER A 209 9.47 11.65 -9.35
CA SER A 209 8.63 12.69 -8.74
C SER A 209 8.16 12.31 -7.33
N VAL A 210 7.70 11.07 -7.12
CA VAL A 210 7.28 10.57 -5.81
C VAL A 210 8.46 10.46 -4.84
N ALA A 211 9.60 9.93 -5.29
CA ALA A 211 10.81 9.85 -4.48
C ALA A 211 11.33 11.24 -4.07
N THR A 212 11.30 12.19 -5.01
CA THR A 212 11.68 13.58 -4.76
C THR A 212 10.71 14.24 -3.78
N GLY A 213 9.40 14.08 -3.97
CA GLY A 213 8.38 14.59 -3.04
C GLY A 213 8.54 14.02 -1.63
N TRP A 214 8.87 12.73 -1.50
CA TRP A 214 9.11 12.09 -0.21
C TRP A 214 10.39 12.60 0.47
N ALA A 215 11.48 12.76 -0.28
CA ALA A 215 12.72 13.35 0.23
C ALA A 215 12.51 14.78 0.72
N THR A 216 11.77 15.61 -0.03
CA THR A 216 11.43 16.98 0.35
C THR A 216 10.55 17.02 1.60
N PHE A 217 9.58 16.10 1.73
CA PHE A 217 8.75 15.97 2.93
C PHE A 217 9.58 15.61 4.17
N LEU A 218 10.49 14.63 4.05
CA LEU A 218 11.37 14.23 5.14
C LEU A 218 12.33 15.37 5.54
N ALA A 219 12.86 16.09 4.55
CA ALA A 219 13.66 17.29 4.81
C ALA A 219 12.83 18.33 5.59
N ALA A 220 11.60 18.65 5.15
CA ALA A 220 10.74 19.60 5.86
C ALA A 220 10.43 19.15 7.31
N GLN A 221 10.23 17.86 7.56
CA GLN A 221 10.09 17.33 8.92
C GLN A 221 11.36 17.51 9.76
N HIS A 222 12.53 17.30 9.18
CA HIS A 222 13.81 17.51 9.84
C HIS A 222 13.99 18.99 10.24
N TRP A 223 13.78 19.91 9.29
CA TRP A 223 13.87 21.36 9.56
C TRP A 223 12.88 21.83 10.62
N SER A 224 11.64 21.31 10.62
CA SER A 224 10.67 21.62 11.69
C SER A 224 11.18 21.20 13.08
N ARG A 225 11.83 20.05 13.19
CA ARG A 225 12.40 19.57 14.46
C ARG A 225 13.61 20.39 14.90
N GLU A 226 14.44 20.83 13.96
CA GLU A 226 15.55 21.75 14.26
C GLU A 226 15.05 23.10 14.77
N VAL A 227 14.01 23.66 14.15
CA VAL A 227 13.38 24.91 14.63
C VAL A 227 12.84 24.74 16.04
N ASP A 228 12.15 23.63 16.33
CA ASP A 228 11.67 23.34 17.69
C ASP A 228 12.81 23.13 18.70
N ALA A 229 13.94 22.54 18.28
CA ALA A 229 15.13 22.40 19.11
C ALA A 229 15.78 23.77 19.40
N LEU A 230 15.94 24.62 18.40
CA LEU A 230 16.46 25.99 18.55
C LEU A 230 15.56 26.83 19.46
N ARG A 231 14.24 26.73 19.30
CA ARG A 231 13.27 27.44 20.14
C ARG A 231 13.34 27.00 21.60
N ARG A 232 13.52 25.69 21.85
CA ARG A 232 13.77 25.18 23.21
C ARG A 232 15.08 25.69 23.79
N SER A 233 16.17 25.71 23.00
CA SER A 233 17.46 26.25 23.42
C SER A 233 17.38 27.73 23.78
N LEU A 234 16.65 28.53 22.99
CA LEU A 234 16.40 29.95 23.28
C LEU A 234 15.65 30.13 24.60
N ASN A 235 14.57 29.38 24.79
CA ASN A 235 13.77 29.47 26.01
C ASN A 235 14.57 29.08 27.26
N GLU A 236 15.44 28.07 27.16
CA GLU A 236 16.31 27.67 28.26
C GLU A 236 17.37 28.75 28.56
N HIS A 237 17.96 29.36 27.53
CA HIS A 237 18.89 30.47 27.72
C HIS A 237 18.21 31.66 28.39
N ILE A 238 17.02 32.07 27.94
CA ILE A 238 16.22 33.14 28.57
C ILE A 238 15.99 32.85 30.06
N LYS A 239 15.68 31.59 30.40
CA LYS A 239 15.46 31.17 31.79
C LYS A 239 16.74 31.22 32.63
N GLN A 240 17.87 30.76 32.08
CA GLN A 240 19.18 30.81 32.74
C GLN A 240 19.63 32.26 32.97
N THR A 241 19.45 33.14 32.00
CA THR A 241 19.85 34.54 32.18
C THR A 241 18.93 35.29 33.15
N SER A 242 17.62 34.99 33.14
CA SER A 242 16.69 35.53 34.14
C SER A 242 17.08 35.14 35.56
N THR A 243 17.45 33.88 35.79
CA THR A 243 17.92 33.40 37.10
C THR A 243 19.27 33.99 37.50
N GLN A 244 20.21 34.16 36.55
CA GLN A 244 21.47 34.87 36.83
C GLN A 244 21.24 36.34 37.21
N HIS A 245 20.33 37.02 36.53
CA HIS A 245 19.98 38.41 36.87
C HIS A 245 19.34 38.50 38.27
N GLU A 246 18.47 37.55 38.62
CA GLU A 246 17.90 37.46 39.97
C GLU A 246 18.99 37.24 41.04
N LEU A 247 19.91 36.31 40.82
CA LEU A 247 21.04 36.07 41.73
C LEU A 247 21.97 37.29 41.87
N LEU A 248 22.29 37.97 40.78
CA LEU A 248 23.11 39.19 40.79
C LEU A 248 22.41 40.34 41.52
N SER A 249 21.12 40.54 41.28
CA SER A 249 20.34 41.56 42.00
C SER A 249 20.27 41.30 43.51
N VAL A 250 20.13 40.04 43.94
CA VAL A 250 20.19 39.66 45.36
C VAL A 250 21.58 39.92 45.94
N ALA A 251 22.65 39.58 45.21
CA ALA A 251 24.03 39.80 45.64
C ALA A 251 24.34 41.30 45.83
N VAL A 252 23.85 42.15 44.92
CA VAL A 252 23.99 43.62 45.00
C VAL A 252 23.28 44.18 46.24
N VAL A 253 22.07 43.71 46.54
CA VAL A 253 21.31 44.15 47.72
C VAL A 253 21.97 43.71 49.04
N GLN A 254 22.68 42.57 49.03
CA GLN A 254 23.32 42.01 50.22
C GLN A 254 24.73 42.55 50.49
N SER A 255 25.43 43.08 49.49
CA SER A 255 26.74 43.71 49.70
C SER A 255 26.61 45.08 50.35
N LYS A 256 27.02 45.20 51.63
CA LYS A 256 27.18 46.52 52.27
C LYS A 256 28.34 47.29 51.60
N PRO A 257 28.13 48.53 51.12
CA PRO A 257 29.15 49.26 50.39
C PRO A 257 30.23 49.74 51.37
N SER A 258 31.38 49.09 51.37
CA SER A 258 32.55 49.55 52.14
C SER A 258 33.63 50.22 51.27
N SER A 259 33.43 50.32 49.95
CA SER A 259 34.31 51.10 49.05
C SER A 259 33.63 51.44 47.71
N PRO A 260 33.70 52.70 47.22
CA PRO A 260 33.08 53.14 45.97
C PRO A 260 33.75 52.59 44.69
N VAL A 261 34.93 51.98 44.80
CA VAL A 261 35.71 51.50 43.63
C VAL A 261 35.17 50.19 43.05
N THR A 262 34.43 49.40 43.84
CA THR A 262 33.91 48.09 43.40
C THR A 262 32.55 48.16 42.70
N GLU A 263 31.78 49.22 42.92
CA GLU A 263 30.42 49.37 42.37
C GLU A 263 30.44 49.69 40.87
N ALA A 264 31.28 50.65 40.45
CA ALA A 264 31.45 51.00 39.04
C ALA A 264 32.02 49.84 38.19
N SER A 265 32.86 48.99 38.77
CA SER A 265 33.39 47.81 38.07
C SER A 265 32.32 46.74 37.85
N LEU A 266 31.36 46.61 38.77
CA LEU A 266 30.27 45.65 38.67
C LEU A 266 29.21 46.13 37.66
N GLU A 267 28.89 47.42 37.67
CA GLU A 267 27.99 48.03 36.67
C GLU A 267 28.53 47.87 35.25
N ASN A 268 29.83 48.11 35.02
CA ASN A 268 30.45 47.89 33.71
C ASN A 268 30.38 46.42 33.26
N HIS A 269 30.54 45.47 34.18
CA HIS A 269 30.42 44.03 33.86
C HIS A 269 28.97 43.64 33.53
N LEU A 270 28.00 44.17 34.27
CA LEU A 270 26.57 43.97 34.00
C LEU A 270 26.17 44.53 32.64
N GLU A 271 26.68 45.70 32.26
CA GLU A 271 26.37 46.32 30.98
C GLU A 271 27.03 45.55 29.81
N SER A 272 28.27 45.07 29.98
CA SER A 272 28.91 44.17 29.02
C SER A 272 28.11 42.88 28.81
N LEU A 273 27.65 42.24 29.89
CA LEU A 273 26.85 41.02 29.83
C LEU A 273 25.49 41.26 29.14
N ARG A 274 24.84 42.40 29.40
CA ARG A 274 23.61 42.81 28.71
C ARG A 274 23.83 42.99 27.22
N GLN A 275 24.94 43.60 26.83
CA GLN A 275 25.27 43.83 25.43
C GLN A 275 25.54 42.51 24.69
N GLU A 276 26.32 41.60 25.28
CA GLU A 276 26.55 40.25 24.72
C GLU A 276 25.25 39.44 24.60
N MET A 277 24.35 39.55 25.58
CA MET A 277 23.04 38.90 25.55
C MET A 277 22.16 39.46 24.41
N MET A 278 22.09 40.79 24.28
CA MET A 278 21.32 41.41 23.20
C MET A 278 21.85 41.03 21.82
N GLU A 279 23.17 40.97 21.65
CA GLU A 279 23.80 40.52 20.41
C GLU A 279 23.47 39.04 20.12
N SER A 280 23.60 38.15 21.11
CA SER A 280 23.27 36.73 20.96
C SER A 280 21.79 36.51 20.64
N MET A 281 20.89 37.24 21.30
CA MET A 281 19.45 37.20 21.01
C MET A 281 19.13 37.70 19.60
N SER A 282 19.81 38.75 19.15
CA SER A 282 19.66 39.29 17.78
C SER A 282 20.11 38.26 16.73
N GLN A 283 21.28 37.65 16.92
CA GLN A 283 21.80 36.61 16.03
C GLN A 283 20.88 35.39 15.96
N LEU A 284 20.35 34.95 17.11
CA LEU A 284 19.43 33.79 17.13
C LEU A 284 18.08 34.13 16.50
N SER A 285 17.55 35.33 16.75
CA SER A 285 16.32 35.81 16.10
C SER A 285 16.48 35.83 14.58
N GLN A 286 17.60 36.33 14.07
CA GLN A 286 17.89 36.35 12.64
C GLN A 286 17.97 34.94 12.04
N LYS A 287 18.59 33.98 12.75
CA LYS A 287 18.61 32.57 12.33
C LYS A 287 17.21 31.96 12.29
N ILE A 288 16.37 32.23 13.29
CA ILE A 288 14.99 31.74 13.33
C ILE A 288 14.22 32.26 12.11
N THR A 289 14.25 33.58 11.84
CA THR A 289 13.58 34.17 10.68
C THR A 289 14.06 33.57 9.36
N SER A 290 15.38 33.39 9.18
CA SER A 290 15.94 32.77 7.98
C SER A 290 15.49 31.30 7.79
N HIS A 291 15.37 30.54 8.88
CA HIS A 291 14.84 29.17 8.83
C HIS A 291 13.33 29.14 8.53
N GLU A 292 12.55 30.07 9.08
CA GLU A 292 11.12 30.20 8.81
C GLU A 292 10.86 30.49 7.32
N GLU A 293 11.61 31.42 6.73
CA GLU A 293 11.52 31.73 5.29
C GLU A 293 11.86 30.52 4.40
N ARG A 294 12.93 29.78 4.72
CA ARG A 294 13.29 28.54 3.99
C ARG A 294 12.21 27.47 4.12
N THR A 295 11.60 27.35 5.29
CA THR A 295 10.53 26.38 5.55
C THR A 295 9.27 26.74 4.75
N GLU A 296 8.93 28.03 4.66
CA GLU A 296 7.79 28.50 3.86
C GLU A 296 8.03 28.29 2.36
N HIS A 297 9.25 28.54 1.87
CA HIS A 297 9.60 28.28 0.47
C HIS A 297 9.52 26.78 0.12
N LEU A 298 10.00 25.89 1.00
CA LEU A 298 9.83 24.44 0.80
C LEU A 298 8.35 24.03 0.84
N ARG A 299 7.55 24.64 1.73
CA ARG A 299 6.11 24.40 1.80
C ARG A 299 5.41 24.81 0.50
N SER A 300 5.74 25.96 -0.09
CA SER A 300 5.15 26.37 -1.36
C SER A 300 5.52 25.43 -2.50
N LEU A 301 6.80 25.04 -2.61
CA LEU A 301 7.26 24.09 -3.63
C LEU A 301 6.53 22.74 -3.51
N THR A 302 6.43 22.19 -2.29
CA THR A 302 5.71 20.93 -2.08
C THR A 302 4.21 21.04 -2.37
N SER A 303 3.58 22.19 -2.09
CA SER A 303 2.15 22.39 -2.32
C SER A 303 1.80 22.31 -3.81
N ASP A 304 2.59 22.95 -4.67
CA ASP A 304 2.34 22.98 -6.11
C ASP A 304 2.61 21.60 -6.74
N ASP A 305 3.73 20.95 -6.39
CA ASP A 305 4.06 19.61 -6.88
C ASP A 305 3.02 18.57 -6.44
N ILE A 306 2.55 18.63 -5.18
CA ILE A 306 1.52 17.72 -4.68
C ILE A 306 0.21 17.92 -5.44
N LYS A 307 -0.17 19.17 -5.74
CA LYS A 307 -1.40 19.45 -6.47
C LYS A 307 -1.33 18.90 -7.90
N ASP A 308 -0.20 19.08 -8.58
CA ASP A 308 0.00 18.59 -9.95
C ASP A 308 -0.03 17.05 -10.01
N VAL A 309 0.59 16.38 -9.02
CA VAL A 309 0.51 14.92 -8.87
C VAL A 309 -0.91 14.46 -8.53
N GLN A 310 -1.63 15.19 -7.68
CA GLN A 310 -3.02 14.87 -7.35
C GLN A 310 -3.95 14.96 -8.57
N GLU A 311 -3.80 15.98 -9.41
CA GLU A 311 -4.58 16.14 -10.63
C GLU A 311 -4.29 15.03 -11.64
N LYS A 312 -3.02 14.66 -11.85
CA LYS A 312 -2.62 13.52 -12.70
C LYS A 312 -3.21 12.21 -12.19
N TYR A 313 -3.19 12.00 -10.87
CA TYR A 313 -3.76 10.81 -10.25
C TYR A 313 -5.28 10.74 -10.36
N LEU A 314 -5.99 11.86 -10.18
CA LEU A 314 -7.45 11.93 -10.37
C LEU A 314 -7.83 11.66 -11.84
N SER A 315 -7.06 12.19 -12.80
CA SER A 315 -7.23 11.90 -14.22
C SER A 315 -7.04 10.41 -14.53
N ALA A 316 -5.95 9.82 -14.05
CA ALA A 316 -5.69 8.39 -14.22
C ALA A 316 -6.78 7.52 -13.57
N LEU A 317 -7.30 7.93 -12.41
CA LEU A 317 -8.41 7.24 -11.76
C LEU A 317 -9.69 7.28 -12.61
N GLY A 318 -9.99 8.42 -13.23
CA GLY A 318 -11.12 8.53 -14.16
C GLY A 318 -10.99 7.58 -15.35
N MET A 319 -9.78 7.42 -15.89
CA MET A 319 -9.50 6.47 -16.98
C MET A 319 -9.72 5.01 -16.53
N VAL A 320 -9.27 4.65 -15.32
CA VAL A 320 -9.49 3.30 -14.77
C VAL A 320 -10.98 3.03 -14.57
N GLU A 321 -11.75 4.00 -14.06
CA GLU A 321 -13.20 3.86 -13.88
C GLU A 321 -13.92 3.70 -15.22
N TYR A 322 -13.49 4.42 -16.25
CA TYR A 322 -13.98 4.27 -17.62
C TYR A 322 -13.73 2.85 -18.18
N LEU A 323 -12.48 2.37 -18.11
CA LEU A 323 -12.10 1.03 -18.58
C LEU A 323 -12.82 -0.09 -17.81
N GLN A 324 -13.07 0.10 -16.51
CA GLN A 324 -13.88 -0.82 -15.72
C GLN A 324 -15.35 -0.84 -16.17
N GLY A 325 -15.88 0.30 -16.65
CA GLY A 325 -17.17 0.39 -17.30
C GLY A 325 -17.21 -0.44 -18.59
N GLU A 326 -16.28 -0.20 -19.50
CA GLU A 326 -16.19 -0.96 -20.76
C GLU A 326 -16.02 -2.47 -20.53
N LEU A 327 -15.20 -2.87 -19.55
CA LEU A 327 -15.02 -4.28 -19.21
C LEU A 327 -16.31 -4.91 -18.67
N ARG A 328 -17.14 -4.15 -17.95
CA ARG A 328 -18.43 -4.61 -17.45
C ARG A 328 -19.42 -4.82 -18.59
N ASP A 329 -19.46 -3.89 -19.54
CA ASP A 329 -20.33 -3.98 -20.71
C ASP A 329 -19.92 -5.16 -21.60
N MET A 330 -18.62 -5.35 -21.86
CA MET A 330 -18.11 -6.52 -22.58
C MET A 330 -18.45 -7.85 -21.89
N ARG A 331 -18.38 -7.91 -20.56
CA ARG A 331 -18.77 -9.11 -19.80
C ARG A 331 -20.29 -9.37 -19.90
N SER A 332 -21.10 -8.32 -19.87
CA SER A 332 -22.56 -8.42 -20.07
C SER A 332 -22.89 -8.94 -21.47
N ASP A 333 -22.22 -8.41 -22.49
CA ASP A 333 -22.39 -8.86 -23.87
C ASP A 333 -21.97 -10.31 -24.06
N LYS A 334 -20.84 -10.72 -23.45
CA LYS A 334 -20.40 -12.12 -23.45
C LYS A 334 -21.44 -13.06 -22.82
N VAL A 335 -22.00 -12.71 -21.67
CA VAL A 335 -23.04 -13.54 -21.03
C VAL A 335 -24.29 -13.62 -21.92
N ASN A 336 -24.66 -12.52 -22.58
CA ASN A 336 -25.79 -12.50 -23.50
C ASN A 336 -25.55 -13.40 -24.74
N THR A 337 -24.34 -13.39 -25.30
CA THR A 337 -24.00 -14.27 -26.43
C THR A 337 -23.92 -15.74 -26.01
N GLU A 338 -23.36 -16.06 -24.84
CA GLU A 338 -23.35 -17.41 -24.27
C GLU A 338 -24.78 -17.95 -24.03
N ASN A 339 -25.69 -17.11 -23.54
CA ASN A 339 -27.10 -17.47 -23.37
C ASN A 339 -27.81 -17.73 -24.71
N LYS A 340 -27.53 -16.91 -25.73
CA LYS A 340 -28.07 -17.12 -27.10
C LYS A 340 -27.55 -18.42 -27.70
N LEU A 341 -26.26 -18.72 -27.52
CA LEU A 341 -25.65 -19.96 -27.98
C LEU A 341 -26.31 -21.17 -27.31
N THR A 342 -26.46 -21.14 -25.99
CA THR A 342 -27.11 -22.21 -25.21
C THR A 342 -28.57 -22.44 -25.66
N ALA A 343 -29.29 -21.36 -26.00
CA ALA A 343 -30.65 -21.47 -26.52
C ALA A 343 -30.70 -22.14 -27.91
N LEU A 344 -29.74 -21.81 -28.79
CA LEU A 344 -29.62 -22.40 -30.12
C LEU A 344 -29.23 -23.89 -30.05
N GLU A 345 -28.34 -24.25 -29.12
CA GLU A 345 -27.98 -25.65 -28.85
C GLU A 345 -29.20 -26.47 -28.44
N ARG A 346 -30.01 -25.96 -27.50
CA ARG A 346 -31.23 -26.61 -27.04
C ARG A 346 -32.26 -26.77 -28.18
N ASP A 347 -32.44 -25.74 -29.01
CA ASP A 347 -33.33 -25.81 -30.17
C ASP A 347 -32.87 -26.89 -31.17
N THR A 348 -31.57 -26.97 -31.43
CA THR A 348 -30.97 -27.98 -32.30
C THR A 348 -31.17 -29.39 -31.75
N GLU A 349 -30.94 -29.60 -30.46
CA GLU A 349 -31.16 -30.88 -29.78
C GLU A 349 -32.64 -31.32 -29.81
N ASN A 350 -33.56 -30.38 -29.61
CA ASN A 350 -35.00 -30.63 -29.74
C ASN A 350 -35.40 -31.06 -31.16
N LYS A 351 -34.87 -30.38 -32.18
CA LYS A 351 -35.11 -30.71 -33.60
C LYS A 351 -34.54 -32.09 -33.95
N LEU A 352 -33.33 -32.41 -33.52
CA LEU A 352 -32.71 -33.73 -33.72
C LEU A 352 -33.52 -34.83 -33.04
N THR A 353 -33.98 -34.59 -31.81
CA THR A 353 -34.84 -35.55 -31.07
C THR A 353 -36.19 -35.76 -31.74
N ALA A 354 -36.80 -34.71 -32.30
CA ALA A 354 -38.04 -34.82 -33.06
C ALA A 354 -37.84 -35.61 -34.36
N LEU A 355 -36.76 -35.35 -35.09
CA LEU A 355 -36.39 -36.10 -36.29
C LEU A 355 -36.16 -37.58 -35.96
N GLY A 356 -35.43 -37.88 -34.88
CA GLY A 356 -35.20 -39.25 -34.41
C GLY A 356 -36.51 -40.00 -34.12
N ARG A 357 -37.49 -39.33 -33.51
CA ARG A 357 -38.84 -39.90 -33.30
C ARG A 357 -39.60 -40.15 -34.61
N GLN A 358 -39.50 -39.24 -35.58
CA GLN A 358 -40.13 -39.43 -36.90
C GLN A 358 -39.52 -40.62 -37.65
N ILE A 359 -38.19 -40.75 -37.64
CA ILE A 359 -37.48 -41.88 -38.25
C ILE A 359 -37.88 -43.20 -37.57
N ALA A 360 -37.92 -43.22 -36.23
CA ALA A 360 -38.33 -44.40 -35.47
C ALA A 360 -39.78 -44.83 -35.75
N ALA A 361 -40.67 -43.89 -36.07
CA ALA A 361 -42.04 -44.19 -36.44
C ALA A 361 -42.18 -44.77 -37.86
N LEU A 362 -41.23 -44.47 -38.76
CA LEU A 362 -41.24 -44.93 -40.16
C LEU A 362 -40.53 -46.27 -40.37
N LEU A 363 -39.60 -46.65 -39.47
CA LEU A 363 -38.84 -47.90 -39.57
C LEU A 363 -39.50 -49.03 -38.78
N PRO A 364 -39.67 -50.24 -39.36
CA PRO A 364 -40.05 -51.42 -38.60
C PRO A 364 -39.02 -51.74 -37.49
N PRO A 365 -39.43 -52.30 -36.34
CA PRO A 365 -38.62 -52.44 -35.13
C PRO A 365 -37.37 -53.34 -35.23
N GLN A 366 -36.95 -53.80 -36.41
CA GLN A 366 -35.86 -54.75 -36.61
C GLN A 366 -34.93 -54.42 -37.80
N THR A 367 -35.15 -53.33 -38.55
CA THR A 367 -34.25 -52.96 -39.66
C THR A 367 -33.06 -52.14 -39.14
N PRO A 368 -31.81 -52.61 -39.28
CA PRO A 368 -30.63 -51.80 -38.96
C PRO A 368 -30.59 -50.56 -39.84
N LEU A 369 -30.12 -49.44 -39.28
CA LEU A 369 -29.90 -48.23 -40.06
C LEU A 369 -28.87 -48.50 -41.17
N PRO A 370 -29.06 -47.97 -42.38
CA PRO A 370 -28.05 -48.06 -43.43
C PRO A 370 -26.72 -47.47 -42.95
N ASP A 371 -25.60 -48.11 -43.32
CA ASP A 371 -24.25 -47.68 -42.93
C ASP A 371 -23.97 -46.21 -43.31
N GLU A 372 -24.54 -45.73 -44.42
CA GLU A 372 -24.46 -44.34 -44.85
C GLU A 372 -25.09 -43.35 -43.85
N ALA A 373 -26.23 -43.73 -43.25
CA ALA A 373 -26.90 -42.92 -42.24
C ALA A 373 -26.10 -42.87 -40.94
N VAL A 374 -25.51 -44.00 -40.54
CA VAL A 374 -24.62 -44.08 -39.37
C VAL A 374 -23.36 -43.23 -39.59
N SER A 375 -22.75 -43.32 -40.77
CA SER A 375 -21.59 -42.50 -41.16
C SER A 375 -21.91 -41.00 -41.10
N PHE A 376 -23.06 -40.59 -41.63
CA PHE A 376 -23.51 -39.20 -41.60
C PHE A 376 -23.72 -38.69 -40.16
N LEU A 377 -24.36 -39.48 -39.28
CA LEU A 377 -24.55 -39.12 -37.87
C LEU A 377 -23.20 -38.97 -37.14
N ASN A 378 -22.25 -39.85 -37.40
CA ASN A 378 -20.89 -39.76 -36.82
C ASN A 378 -20.16 -38.49 -37.29
N GLN A 379 -20.29 -38.11 -38.57
CA GLN A 379 -19.72 -36.84 -39.07
C GLN A 379 -20.35 -35.62 -38.39
N LEU A 380 -21.67 -35.64 -38.14
CA LEU A 380 -22.39 -34.59 -37.41
C LEU A 380 -21.89 -34.45 -35.96
N VAL A 381 -21.73 -35.57 -35.25
CA VAL A 381 -21.19 -35.59 -33.88
C VAL A 381 -19.75 -35.07 -33.86
N SER A 382 -18.92 -35.48 -34.82
CA SER A 382 -17.54 -35.02 -34.93
C SER A 382 -17.45 -33.51 -35.21
N ARG A 383 -18.28 -32.97 -36.11
CA ARG A 383 -18.33 -31.52 -36.39
C ARG A 383 -18.81 -30.72 -35.19
N ARG A 384 -19.80 -31.23 -34.44
CA ARG A 384 -20.24 -30.60 -33.19
C ARG A 384 -19.10 -30.53 -32.17
N ALA A 385 -18.35 -31.62 -31.99
CA ALA A 385 -17.22 -31.63 -31.05
C ALA A 385 -16.15 -30.58 -31.42
N GLU A 386 -15.86 -30.42 -32.71
CA GLU A 386 -14.88 -29.43 -33.16
C GLU A 386 -15.36 -27.98 -32.98
N VAL A 387 -16.63 -27.69 -33.26
CA VAL A 387 -17.22 -26.37 -33.00
C VAL A 387 -17.17 -26.04 -31.51
N MET A 388 -17.53 -26.99 -30.64
CA MET A 388 -17.46 -26.79 -29.19
C MET A 388 -16.03 -26.58 -28.70
N ARG A 389 -15.05 -27.29 -29.30
CA ARG A 389 -13.63 -27.09 -28.99
C ARG A 389 -13.20 -25.66 -29.27
N ILE A 390 -13.52 -25.12 -30.45
CA ILE A 390 -13.19 -23.75 -30.84
C ILE A 390 -13.83 -22.73 -29.89
N LEU A 391 -15.11 -22.92 -29.54
CA LEU A 391 -15.83 -22.02 -28.63
C LEU A 391 -15.35 -22.09 -27.17
N SER A 392 -14.73 -23.21 -26.78
CA SER A 392 -14.18 -23.41 -25.43
C SER A 392 -12.73 -22.94 -25.24
N LEU A 393 -12.07 -22.45 -26.30
CA LEU A 393 -10.69 -21.96 -26.18
C LEU A 393 -10.64 -20.73 -25.26
N PRO A 394 -9.77 -20.73 -24.23
CA PRO A 394 -9.61 -19.58 -23.37
C PRO A 394 -9.08 -18.39 -24.19
N CYS A 395 -9.78 -17.27 -24.10
CA CYS A 395 -9.51 -15.98 -24.78
C CYS A 395 -8.04 -15.49 -24.67
N HIS A 396 -7.26 -16.06 -23.77
CA HIS A 396 -5.86 -15.71 -23.51
C HIS A 396 -4.87 -16.26 -24.56
N GLU A 397 -5.16 -17.40 -25.21
CA GLU A 397 -4.24 -18.00 -26.19
C GLU A 397 -4.26 -17.25 -27.54
N GLU A 398 -5.44 -16.81 -28.01
CA GLU A 398 -5.56 -16.03 -29.24
C GLU A 398 -4.92 -14.64 -29.12
N PHE A 399 -5.07 -13.96 -27.97
CA PHE A 399 -4.40 -12.68 -27.74
C PHE A 399 -2.88 -12.79 -27.78
N THR A 400 -2.33 -13.91 -27.31
CA THR A 400 -0.89 -14.16 -27.30
C THR A 400 -0.37 -14.47 -28.72
N GLN A 401 -1.13 -15.23 -29.52
CA GLN A 401 -0.80 -15.50 -30.92
C GLN A 401 -0.95 -14.27 -31.83
N LEU A 402 -2.02 -13.48 -31.70
CA LEU A 402 -2.23 -12.25 -32.47
C LEU A 402 -1.15 -11.20 -32.20
N ARG A 403 -0.64 -11.12 -30.96
CA ARG A 403 0.46 -10.23 -30.58
C ARG A 403 1.79 -10.66 -31.19
N GLN A 404 2.01 -11.98 -31.36
CA GLN A 404 3.20 -12.52 -32.02
C GLN A 404 3.16 -12.32 -33.55
N THR A 405 1.99 -12.31 -34.18
CA THR A 405 1.89 -12.20 -35.64
C THR A 405 1.87 -10.77 -36.18
N HIS A 406 1.48 -9.76 -35.37
CA HIS A 406 1.28 -8.40 -35.88
C HIS A 406 2.33 -7.34 -35.51
N GLY A 407 3.36 -7.68 -34.73
CA GLY A 407 4.40 -6.73 -34.33
C GLY A 407 3.86 -5.57 -33.47
N GLU A 408 4.74 -4.95 -32.69
CA GLU A 408 4.39 -3.88 -31.75
C GLU A 408 3.80 -2.65 -32.46
N ARG A 409 2.48 -2.60 -32.61
CA ARG A 409 1.76 -1.36 -32.90
C ARG A 409 1.18 -0.80 -31.61
N THR A 410 1.27 0.51 -31.46
CA THR A 410 0.80 1.25 -30.30
C THR A 410 -0.74 1.13 -30.15
N PRO A 411 -1.28 1.20 -28.92
CA PRO A 411 -2.70 0.97 -28.63
C PRO A 411 -3.68 1.89 -29.38
N GLU A 412 -3.22 3.02 -29.90
CA GLU A 412 -4.05 4.01 -30.60
C GLU A 412 -4.44 3.61 -32.04
N GLN A 413 -3.82 2.56 -32.61
CA GLN A 413 -4.13 2.10 -33.98
C GLN A 413 -4.98 0.83 -34.04
N ILE A 414 -5.35 0.24 -32.90
CA ILE A 414 -6.18 -0.97 -32.86
C ILE A 414 -7.63 -0.56 -32.61
N SER A 415 -8.39 -0.39 -33.68
CA SER A 415 -9.86 -0.36 -33.60
C SER A 415 -10.33 -1.72 -33.09
N ILE A 416 -10.78 -1.77 -31.84
CA ILE A 416 -11.28 -3.00 -31.20
C ILE A 416 -12.65 -3.33 -31.79
N ARG A 417 -12.67 -3.99 -32.96
CA ARG A 417 -13.82 -4.79 -33.42
C ARG A 417 -13.36 -6.08 -34.13
N PRO A 418 -12.92 -7.10 -33.38
CA PRO A 418 -12.53 -8.39 -33.98
C PRO A 418 -13.71 -9.24 -34.45
N TRP A 419 -14.94 -8.96 -33.99
CA TRP A 419 -16.08 -9.86 -34.19
C TRP A 419 -16.84 -9.69 -35.51
N ALA A 420 -16.46 -8.74 -36.37
CA ALA A 420 -17.25 -8.39 -37.56
C ALA A 420 -16.97 -9.24 -38.83
N TYR A 421 -16.05 -10.21 -38.79
CA TYR A 421 -15.59 -10.91 -40.00
C TYR A 421 -15.86 -12.43 -40.05
N LEU A 422 -16.67 -12.98 -39.14
CA LEU A 422 -16.93 -14.43 -39.06
C LEU A 422 -18.42 -14.84 -39.03
N LEU A 423 -19.27 -14.10 -39.72
CA LEU A 423 -20.63 -14.51 -40.14
C LEU A 423 -20.80 -14.15 -41.62
#